data_AF-A7T241-F1
#
_entry.id   AF-A7T241-F1
#
_cell.length_a   1.000
_cell.length_b   1.000
_cell.length_c   1.000
_cell.angle_alpha   90.00
_cell.angle_beta   90.00
_cell.angle_gamma   90.00
#
_symmetry.space_group_name_H-M   'P 1'
#
loop_
_entity.id
_entity.type
_entity.pdbx_description
1 polymer ?
#
loop_
_entity_poly.entity_id
_entity_poly.type
_entity_poly.pdbx_seq_one_letter_code
_entity_poly.pdbx_strand_id
1 'polypeptide(L)' 'VFRISRPGEGDRMRSHGAGNHRLLWHGTRTYNVLGILKEGLRIAPAHVDISGHSLGKVI' A
#
# COMPACT_ATOMS: atom_id res chain seq x y z
N VAL A 1 -18.41 1.17 7.82
CA VAL A 1 -17.07 1.83 7.76
C VAL A 1 -16.21 1.19 8.83
N PHE A 2 -15.00 0.77 8.50
CA PHE A 2 -14.10 0.10 9.43
C PHE A 2 -12.81 0.91 9.60
N ARG A 3 -12.32 1.03 10.84
CA ARG A 3 -10.99 1.55 11.13
C ARG A 3 -10.03 0.38 11.28
N ILE A 4 -8.91 0.44 10.57
CA ILE A 4 -7.94 -0.66 10.51
C ILE A 4 -6.60 -0.13 11.02
N SER A 5 -5.92 -0.92 11.85
CA SER A 5 -4.59 -0.61 12.38
C SER A 5 -3.76 -1.88 12.38
N ARG A 6 -2.80 -2.00 11.46
CA ARG A 6 -1.93 -3.17 11.39
C ARG A 6 -0.74 -3.02 12.35
N PRO A 7 -0.29 -4.10 13.01
CA PRO A 7 0.88 -4.07 13.87
C PRO A 7 2.11 -3.53 13.14
N GLY A 8 2.85 -2.60 13.77
CA GLY A 8 4.10 -2.03 13.26
C GLY A 8 3.97 -1.05 12.08
N GLU A 9 2.80 -0.93 11.43
CA GLU A 9 2.62 -0.01 10.30
C GLU A 9 2.75 1.46 10.72
N GLY A 10 2.17 1.82 11.88
CA GLY A 10 2.27 3.17 12.41
C GLY A 10 3.71 3.61 12.70
N ASP A 11 4.54 2.71 13.22
CA ASP A 11 5.95 2.98 13.48
C ASP A 11 6.74 3.14 12.19
N ARG A 12 6.50 2.28 11.19
CA ARG A 12 7.14 2.37 9.86
C ARG A 12 6.75 3.66 9.13
N MET A 13 5.51 4.12 9.29
CA MET A 13 5.07 5.39 8.71
C MET A 13 5.76 6.58 9.39
N ARG A 14 5.87 6.57 10.72
CA ARG A 14 6.59 7.61 11.48
C ARG A 14 8.07 7.63 11.16
N SER A 15 8.70 6.47 11.00
CA SER A 15 10.14 6.38 10.68
C SER A 15 10.48 6.88 9.28
N HIS A 16 9.50 6.99 8.37
CA HIS A 16 9.75 7.45 7.01
C HIS A 16 10.06 8.96 6.91
N GLY A 17 9.81 9.74 7.96
CA GLY A 17 10.25 11.14 8.07
C GLY A 17 9.61 12.13 7.08
N ALA A 18 8.59 11.70 6.32
CA ALA A 18 7.93 12.54 5.33
C ALA A 18 7.01 13.58 6.00
N GLY A 19 7.26 14.88 5.78
CA GLY A 19 6.45 15.95 6.41
C GLY A 19 5.07 16.19 5.77
N ASN A 20 4.77 15.61 4.60
CA ASN A 20 3.53 15.84 3.86
C ASN A 20 2.64 14.60 3.85
N HIS A 21 1.88 14.41 4.93
CA HIS A 21 0.93 13.31 5.04
C HIS A 21 -0.43 13.69 4.44
N ARG A 22 -0.91 12.90 3.49
CA ARG A 22 -2.25 13.04 2.90
C ARG A 22 -3.02 11.73 3.04
N LEU A 23 -4.31 11.84 3.33
CA LEU A 23 -5.22 10.71 3.26
C LEU A 23 -5.71 10.56 1.82
N LEU A 24 -5.44 9.40 1.21
CA LEU A 24 -5.78 9.10 -0.17
C LEU A 24 -6.66 7.85 -0.26
N TRP A 25 -7.42 7.76 -1.34
CA TRP A 25 -8.20 6.57 -1.66
C TRP A 25 -7.37 5.57 -2.45
N HIS A 26 -7.49 4.29 -2.11
CA HIS A 26 -6.91 3.19 -2.89
C HIS A 26 -7.98 2.14 -3.17
N GLY A 27 -8.41 2.05 -4.44
CA GLY A 27 -9.35 1.03 -4.90
C GLY A 27 -8.62 -0.26 -5.26
N THR A 28 -9.14 -1.40 -4.81
CA THR A 28 -8.62 -2.73 -5.16
C THR A 28 -9.76 -3.73 -5.35
N ARG A 29 -9.51 -4.83 -6.05
CA ARG A 29 -10.48 -5.91 -6.22
C ARG A 29 -10.69 -6.64 -4.89
N THR A 30 -11.92 -7.04 -4.58
CA THR A 30 -12.29 -7.60 -3.26
C THR A 30 -11.42 -8.78 -2.82
N TYR A 31 -11.01 -9.65 -3.74
CA TYR A 31 -10.16 -10.80 -3.42
C TYR A 31 -8.74 -10.42 -2.96
N ASN A 32 -8.28 -9.20 -3.24
CA ASN A 32 -6.97 -8.71 -2.77
C ASN A 32 -7.00 -8.22 -1.32
N VAL A 33 -8.18 -7.93 -0.77
CA VAL A 33 -8.32 -7.29 0.55
C VAL A 33 -7.65 -8.13 1.64
N LEU A 34 -7.82 -9.46 1.63
CA LEU A 34 -7.19 -10.35 2.60
C LEU A 34 -5.66 -10.25 2.59
N GLY A 35 -5.04 -10.20 1.40
CA GLY A 35 -3.60 -10.05 1.26
C GLY A 35 -3.12 -8.69 1.78
N ILE A 36 -3.85 -7.62 1.47
CA ILE A 36 -3.53 -6.27 1.95
C ILE A 36 -3.61 -6.18 3.47
N LEU A 37 -4.65 -6.76 4.09
CA LEU A 37 -4.79 -6.75 5.54
C LEU A 37 -3.69 -7.55 6.24
N LYS A 38 -3.25 -8.66 5.62
CA LYS A 38 -2.20 -9.50 6.17
C LYS A 38 -0.82 -8.86 6.08
N GLU A 39 -0.47 -8.27 4.93
CA GLU A 39 0.94 -7.98 4.62
C GLU A 39 1.26 -6.52 4.36
N GLY A 40 0.31 -5.71 3.90
CA GLY A 40 0.71 -4.44 3.28
C GLY A 40 0.01 -4.18 1.97
N LEU A 41 -0.04 -2.90 1.60
CA LEU A 41 0.03 -2.57 0.17
C LEU A 41 1.47 -2.91 -0.28
N ARG A 42 1.62 -3.72 -1.34
CA ARG A 42 2.92 -4.24 -1.81
C ARG A 42 3.21 -3.84 -3.25
N ILE A 43 4.44 -3.38 -3.50
CA ILE A 43 4.90 -3.00 -4.83
C ILE A 43 5.08 -4.28 -5.65
N ALA A 44 4.75 -4.23 -6.94
CA ALA A 44 4.99 -5.35 -7.84
C ALA A 44 6.49 -5.75 -7.82
N PRO A 45 6.80 -7.06 -7.84
CA PRO A 45 8.19 -7.53 -7.88
C PRO A 45 8.95 -7.03 -9.11
N ALA A 46 10.28 -6.93 -9.02
CA ALA A 46 11.13 -6.42 -10.10
C ALA A 46 10.98 -7.19 -11.43
N HIS A 47 10.74 -8.51 -11.37
CA HIS A 47 10.65 -9.40 -12.53
C HIS A 47 9.31 -9.35 -13.30
N VAL A 48 8.29 -8.66 -12.78
CA VAL A 48 6.97 -8.59 -13.43
C VAL A 48 6.96 -7.48 -14.48
N ASP A 49 6.34 -7.72 -15.64
CA ASP A 49 6.20 -6.72 -16.70
C ASP A 49 5.44 -5.46 -16.23
N ILE A 50 5.79 -4.31 -16.80
CA ILE A 50 5.30 -2.98 -16.40
C ILE A 50 4.01 -2.58 -17.17
N SER A 51 3.46 -3.49 -17.98
CA SER A 51 2.28 -3.21 -18.79
C SER A 51 1.05 -2.94 -17.90
N GLY A 52 0.40 -1.79 -18.12
CA GLY A 52 -0.78 -1.36 -17.35
C GLY A 52 -0.50 -0.50 -16.11
N HIS A 53 0.75 -0.10 -15.85
CA HIS A 53 1.09 0.81 -14.76
C HIS A 53 1.23 2.26 -15.23
N SER A 54 0.32 3.14 -14.79
CA SER A 54 0.28 4.56 -15.21
C SER A 54 1.44 5.42 -14.68
N LEU A 55 2.15 4.95 -13.64
CA LEU A 55 3.26 5.65 -12.97
C LEU A 55 4.47 4.73 -12.69
N GLY A 56 4.56 3.59 -13.39
CA GLY A 56 5.53 2.54 -13.05
C GLY A 56 5.16 1.75 -11.78
N LYS A 57 6.14 1.05 -11.18
CA LYS A 57 5.95 0.27 -9.95
C LYS A 57 6.11 1.17 -8.72
N VAL A 58 5.00 1.68 -8.20
CA VAL A 58 5.01 2.61 -7.06
C VAL A 58 3.94 2.25 -6.02
N ILE A 59 4.30 2.42 -4.74
CA ILE A 59 3.40 2.59 -3.58
C ILE A 59 4.00 3.70 -2.74
#